data_AF-A0A1I6UXJ2-F1
#
_entry.id   AF-A0A1I6UXJ2-F1
#
_cell.length_a   1.000
_cell.length_b   1.000
_cell.length_c   1.000
_cell.angle_alpha   90.00
_cell.angle_beta   90.00
_cell.angle_gamma   90.00
#
_symmetry.space_group_name_H-M   'P 1'
#
loop_
_entity.id
_entity.type
_entity.pdbx_description
1 polymer ?
#
loop_
_entity_poly.entity_id
_entity_poly.type
_entity_poly.pdbx_seq_one_letter_code
_entity_poly.pdbx_strand_id
1 'polypeptide(L)'
;METKEQTVKNTHHGHAVKRFRRTLGKKQEALAADMGISQALVSYYENKKVIEDDMVEKFAKALNVAPELIKELEEDPVTVIIENNSIENNHGRGYVAIDNSTNHYNPVEKIVELFEKLLEKEQAKIELLEKLLDDKKRG
;
A
#
# COMPACT_ATOMS: atom_id res chain seq x y z
N MET A 1 37.26 15.94 -5.84
CA MET A 1 36.72 14.67 -5.32
C MET A 1 35.33 15.00 -4.82
N GLU A 2 34.30 14.75 -5.63
CA GLU A 2 32.91 14.97 -5.19
C GLU A 2 32.50 13.83 -4.27
N THR A 3 32.34 14.13 -3.00
CA THR A 3 31.66 13.27 -2.03
C THR A 3 30.19 13.19 -2.42
N LYS A 4 29.80 12.11 -3.11
CA LYS A 4 28.39 11.76 -3.27
C LYS A 4 27.87 11.34 -1.89
N GLU A 5 26.98 12.15 -1.33
CA GLU A 5 26.20 11.81 -0.14
C GLU A 5 25.41 10.54 -0.43
N GLN A 6 25.89 9.41 0.07
CA GLN A 6 25.20 8.13 -0.05
C GLN A 6 24.11 8.11 1.02
N THR A 7 22.99 8.78 0.75
CA THR A 7 21.75 8.53 1.46
C THR A 7 21.50 7.04 1.38
N VAL A 8 21.50 6.34 2.51
CA VAL A 8 21.23 4.91 2.60
C VAL A 8 19.75 4.70 2.27
N LYS A 9 19.42 4.79 0.98
CA LYS A 9 18.11 4.45 0.46
C LYS A 9 17.96 2.96 0.67
N ASN A 10 16.97 2.57 1.45
CA ASN A 10 16.65 1.19 1.76
C ASN A 10 16.03 0.53 0.52
N THR A 11 16.81 0.41 -0.56
CA THR A 11 16.37 -0.09 -1.86
C THR A 11 16.31 -1.61 -1.84
N HIS A 12 15.21 -2.16 -2.35
CA HIS A 12 15.05 -3.59 -2.53
C HIS A 12 15.46 -3.98 -3.96
N HIS A 13 16.66 -4.54 -4.12
CA HIS A 13 17.23 -4.90 -5.43
C HIS A 13 16.29 -5.85 -6.20
N GLY A 14 15.69 -6.83 -5.54
CA GLY A 14 14.74 -7.76 -6.17
C GLY A 14 13.50 -7.09 -6.76
N HIS A 15 12.93 -6.09 -6.08
CA HIS A 15 11.80 -5.33 -6.59
C HIS A 15 12.20 -4.45 -7.77
N ALA A 16 13.41 -3.90 -7.75
CA ALA A 16 13.94 -3.17 -8.90
C ALA A 16 14.06 -4.07 -10.14
N VAL A 17 14.64 -5.26 -10.00
CA VAL A 17 14.71 -6.27 -11.08
C VAL A 17 13.31 -6.61 -11.60
N LYS A 18 12.36 -6.88 -10.71
CA LYS A 18 10.97 -7.19 -11.07
C LYS A 18 10.27 -6.04 -11.81
N ARG A 19 10.50 -4.80 -11.39
CA ARG A 19 9.98 -3.59 -12.06
C ARG A 19 10.53 -3.47 -13.46
N PHE A 20 11.84 -3.46 -13.63
CA PHE A 20 12.46 -3.36 -14.96
C PHE A 20 11.98 -4.47 -15.89
N ARG A 21 11.91 -5.72 -15.40
CA ARG A 21 11.37 -6.84 -16.17
C ARG A 21 9.94 -6.58 -16.65
N ARG A 22 9.06 -6.10 -15.76
CA ARG A 22 7.65 -5.78 -16.09
C ARG A 22 7.54 -4.62 -17.06
N THR A 23 8.32 -3.56 -16.88
CA THR A 23 8.37 -2.39 -17.78
C THR A 23 8.80 -2.79 -19.19
N LEU A 24 9.73 -3.74 -19.30
CA LEU A 24 10.18 -4.31 -20.58
C LEU A 24 9.23 -5.38 -21.16
N GLY A 25 8.12 -5.68 -20.47
CA GLY A 25 7.16 -6.71 -20.90
C GLY A 25 7.72 -8.13 -20.93
N LYS A 26 8.86 -8.38 -20.26
CA LYS A 26 9.51 -9.70 -20.24
C LYS A 26 8.84 -10.63 -19.22
N LYS A 27 8.53 -11.85 -19.63
CA LYS A 27 8.12 -12.92 -18.70
C LYS A 27 9.32 -13.40 -17.86
N GLN A 28 9.08 -13.99 -16.69
CA GLN A 28 10.18 -14.50 -15.85
C GLN A 28 10.95 -15.60 -16.56
N GLU A 29 10.27 -16.45 -17.32
CA GLU A 29 10.87 -17.54 -18.11
C GLU A 29 11.81 -17.00 -19.19
N ALA A 30 11.43 -15.89 -19.82
CA ALA A 30 12.26 -15.25 -20.84
C ALA A 30 13.53 -14.64 -20.22
N LEU A 31 13.41 -13.95 -19.09
CA LEU A 31 14.57 -13.44 -18.36
C LEU A 31 15.49 -14.57 -17.86
N ALA A 32 14.90 -15.67 -17.40
CA ALA A 32 15.64 -16.85 -16.95
C ALA A 32 16.44 -17.47 -18.11
N ALA A 33 15.83 -17.58 -19.30
CA ALA A 33 16.49 -18.05 -20.51
C ALA A 33 17.64 -17.13 -20.94
N ASP A 34 17.44 -15.81 -20.93
CA ASP A 34 18.48 -14.81 -21.26
C ASP A 34 19.69 -14.91 -20.33
N MET A 35 19.47 -15.28 -19.06
CA MET A 35 20.49 -15.43 -18.04
C MET A 35 21.06 -16.86 -17.91
N GLY A 36 20.49 -17.83 -18.63
CA GLY A 36 20.87 -19.25 -18.52
C GLY A 36 20.60 -19.86 -17.13
N ILE A 37 19.58 -19.35 -16.41
CA ILE A 37 19.18 -19.83 -15.09
C ILE A 37 17.73 -20.34 -15.10
N SER A 38 17.28 -20.96 -14.00
CA SER A 38 15.88 -21.41 -13.88
C SER A 38 14.94 -20.26 -13.54
N GLN A 39 13.68 -20.36 -13.96
CA GLN A 39 12.63 -19.39 -13.61
C GLN A 39 12.41 -19.29 -12.09
N ALA A 40 12.55 -20.42 -11.36
CA ALA A 40 12.52 -20.43 -9.91
C ALA A 40 13.65 -19.58 -9.29
N LEU A 41 14.85 -19.61 -9.87
CA LEU A 41 15.98 -18.81 -9.40
C LEU A 41 15.78 -17.31 -9.67
N VAL A 42 15.21 -16.95 -10.83
CA VAL A 42 14.78 -15.56 -11.09
C VAL A 42 13.77 -15.10 -10.04
N SER A 43 12.74 -15.90 -9.76
CA SER A 43 11.73 -15.59 -8.73
C SER A 43 12.37 -15.43 -7.35
N TYR A 44 13.34 -16.28 -7.00
CA TYR A 44 14.09 -16.15 -5.75
C TYR A 44 14.81 -14.80 -5.66
N TYR A 45 15.53 -14.39 -6.71
CA TYR A 45 16.22 -13.10 -6.73
C TYR A 45 15.26 -11.90 -6.72
N GLU A 46 14.11 -11.97 -7.40
CA GLU A 46 13.10 -10.91 -7.37
C GLU A 46 12.52 -10.66 -5.98
N ASN A 47 12.50 -11.67 -5.11
CA ASN A 47 12.04 -11.55 -3.71
C ASN A 47 13.18 -11.27 -2.72
N LYS A 48 14.44 -11.20 -3.20
CA LYS A 48 15.61 -10.95 -2.35
C LYS A 48 15.86 -9.45 -2.22
N LYS A 49 15.93 -8.97 -0.97
CA LYS A 49 16.13 -7.55 -0.68
C LYS A 49 17.48 -7.02 -1.16
N VAL A 50 18.54 -7.77 -0.88
CA VAL A 50 19.91 -7.43 -1.28
C VAL A 50 20.43 -8.55 -2.16
N ILE A 51 20.83 -8.22 -3.39
CA ILE A 51 21.44 -9.14 -4.35
C ILE A 51 22.93 -8.79 -4.45
N GLU A 52 23.76 -9.83 -4.56
CA GLU A 52 25.20 -9.76 -4.76
C GLU A 52 25.54 -8.99 -6.04
N ASP A 53 26.59 -8.17 -6.01
CA ASP A 53 26.96 -7.28 -7.12
C ASP A 53 27.15 -8.02 -8.45
N ASP A 54 27.84 -9.16 -8.45
CA ASP A 54 28.01 -10.01 -9.63
C ASP A 54 26.68 -10.44 -10.26
N MET A 55 25.67 -10.69 -9.42
CA MET A 55 24.34 -11.06 -9.89
C MET A 55 23.54 -9.84 -10.35
N VAL A 56 23.69 -8.69 -9.69
CA VAL A 56 23.11 -7.42 -10.15
C VAL A 56 23.61 -7.07 -11.54
N GLU A 57 24.91 -7.23 -11.82
CA GLU A 57 25.47 -7.01 -13.16
C GLU A 57 24.88 -7.94 -14.21
N LYS A 58 24.70 -9.23 -13.87
CA LYS A 58 24.06 -10.19 -14.78
C LYS A 58 22.61 -9.83 -15.08
N PHE A 59 21.84 -9.43 -14.06
CA PHE A 59 20.47 -8.95 -14.25
C PHE A 59 20.44 -7.66 -15.08
N ALA A 60 21.33 -6.72 -14.79
CA ALA A 60 21.46 -5.46 -15.51
C ALA A 60 21.73 -5.69 -17.01
N LYS A 61 22.66 -6.60 -17.31
CA LYS A 61 22.98 -7.01 -18.68
C LYS A 61 21.81 -7.68 -19.39
N ALA A 62 21.11 -8.60 -18.73
CA ALA A 62 19.96 -9.30 -19.32
C ALA A 62 18.75 -8.37 -19.52
N LEU A 63 18.59 -7.34 -18.69
CA LEU A 63 17.55 -6.33 -18.78
C LEU A 63 17.96 -5.13 -19.64
N ASN A 64 19.22 -5.06 -20.09
CA ASN A 64 19.80 -3.94 -20.82
C ASN A 64 19.64 -2.59 -20.08
N VAL A 65 19.94 -2.59 -18.78
CA VAL A 65 19.93 -1.42 -17.90
C VAL A 65 21.29 -1.26 -17.21
N ALA A 66 21.58 -0.06 -16.69
CA ALA A 66 22.78 0.15 -15.89
C ALA A 66 22.62 -0.52 -14.50
N PRO A 67 23.67 -1.18 -13.97
CA PRO A 67 23.59 -1.87 -12.67
C PRO A 67 23.30 -0.91 -11.51
N GLU A 68 23.71 0.35 -11.61
CA GLU A 68 23.41 1.42 -10.66
C GLU A 68 21.91 1.63 -10.53
N LEU A 69 21.15 1.54 -11.62
CA LEU A 69 19.68 1.71 -11.59
C LEU A 69 18.98 0.62 -10.79
N ILE A 70 19.55 -0.58 -10.69
CA ILE A 70 18.99 -1.65 -9.86
C ILE A 70 19.28 -1.38 -8.37
N LYS A 71 20.42 -0.75 -8.06
CA LYS A 71 20.86 -0.43 -6.68
C LYS A 71 20.22 0.86 -6.15
N GLU A 72 19.92 1.82 -7.02
CA GLU A 72 19.46 3.17 -6.65
C GLU A 72 17.94 3.36 -6.78
N LEU A 73 17.21 2.39 -7.34
CA LEU A 73 15.76 2.52 -7.51
C LEU A 73 15.07 2.66 -6.16
N GLU A 74 14.38 3.78 -5.93
CA GLU A 74 13.53 3.93 -4.76
C GLU A 74 12.32 3.01 -4.87
N GLU A 75 11.98 2.33 -3.77
CA GLU A 75 10.68 1.68 -3.70
C GLU A 75 9.60 2.76 -3.68
N ASP A 76 8.56 2.60 -4.52
CA ASP A 76 7.36 3.40 -4.35
C ASP A 76 6.84 3.21 -2.91
N PRO A 77 6.25 4.26 -2.31
CA PRO A 77 5.57 4.12 -1.02
C PRO A 77 4.64 2.90 -1.07
N VAL A 78 4.81 2.00 -0.10
CA VAL A 78 4.04 0.76 0.01
C VAL A 78 2.56 1.09 -0.12
N THR A 79 1.98 0.76 -1.27
CA THR A 79 0.55 0.97 -1.50
C THR A 79 -0.17 -0.16 -0.77
N VAL A 80 -0.74 0.15 0.40
CA VAL A 80 -1.60 -0.77 1.13
C VAL A 80 -2.96 -0.79 0.43
N ILE A 81 -3.19 -1.81 -0.41
CA ILE A 81 -4.50 -2.05 -1.02
C ILE A 81 -5.34 -2.83 0.00
N ILE A 82 -6.22 -2.13 0.71
CA ILE A 82 -7.22 -2.77 1.58
C ILE A 82 -8.41 -3.15 0.70
N GLU A 83 -8.45 -4.40 0.23
CA GLU A 83 -9.61 -4.95 -0.48
C GLU A 83 -10.64 -5.45 0.54
N ASN A 84 -11.72 -4.69 0.73
CA ASN A 84 -12.83 -5.06 1.60
C ASN A 84 -13.90 -5.81 0.78
N ASN A 85 -13.58 -7.03 0.32
CA ASN A 85 -14.44 -7.84 -0.55
C ASN A 85 -15.29 -8.89 0.20
N SER A 86 -15.53 -8.73 1.51
CA SER A 86 -16.40 -9.65 2.25
C SER A 86 -17.55 -8.93 2.93
N ILE A 87 -18.75 -9.06 2.34
CA ILE A 87 -19.99 -9.12 3.09
C ILE A 87 -20.34 -10.60 3.20
N GLU A 88 -19.53 -11.39 3.93
CA GLU A 88 -20.02 -12.69 4.38
C GLU A 88 -19.41 -13.08 5.72
N ASN A 89 -20.31 -13.26 6.69
CA ASN A 89 -20.08 -13.72 8.04
C ASN A 89 -19.47 -15.13 8.03
N ASN A 90 -18.14 -15.29 7.99
CA ASN A 90 -17.54 -16.43 8.66
C ASN A 90 -16.05 -16.28 8.94
N HIS A 91 -15.66 -16.87 10.06
CA HIS A 91 -14.35 -16.78 10.70
C HIS A 91 -13.18 -17.16 9.79
N GLY A 92 -12.37 -16.17 9.39
CA GLY A 92 -11.07 -16.38 8.77
C GLY A 92 -10.05 -15.46 9.41
N ARG A 93 -9.30 -15.95 10.41
CA ARG A 93 -8.18 -15.22 11.01
C ARG A 93 -7.06 -15.10 9.98
N GLY A 94 -7.04 -14.01 9.22
CA GLY A 94 -5.83 -13.50 8.57
C GLY A 94 -4.97 -12.82 9.64
N TYR A 95 -4.04 -13.55 10.24
CA TYR A 95 -3.05 -12.99 11.15
C TYR A 95 -2.08 -12.12 10.31
N VAL A 96 -2.36 -10.83 10.21
CA VAL A 96 -1.33 -9.85 9.89
C VAL A 96 -0.87 -9.31 11.23
N ALA A 97 0.34 -9.68 11.65
CA ALA A 97 1.01 -9.07 12.78
C ALA A 97 1.36 -7.62 12.40
N ILE A 98 0.36 -6.75 12.46
CA ILE A 98 0.54 -5.30 12.39
C ILE A 98 0.67 -4.85 13.82
N ASP A 99 1.83 -4.28 14.13
CA ASP A 99 2.18 -3.55 15.33
C ASP A 99 0.95 -2.84 15.96
N ASN A 100 0.71 -3.10 17.24
CA ASN A 100 -0.42 -2.64 18.06
C ASN A 100 -0.35 -1.13 18.38
N SER A 101 0.02 -0.29 17.41
CA SER A 101 -0.05 1.18 17.50
C SER A 101 -1.07 1.79 16.55
N THR A 102 -1.91 0.96 15.92
CA THR A 102 -3.01 1.45 15.10
C THR A 102 -4.10 2.02 16.01
N ASN A 103 -4.23 3.35 15.98
CA ASN A 103 -5.42 4.07 16.42
C ASN A 103 -6.65 3.22 16.12
N HIS A 104 -7.37 2.82 17.17
CA HIS A 104 -8.65 2.12 17.09
C HIS A 104 -9.69 3.07 16.48
N TYR A 105 -9.56 3.33 15.18
CA TYR A 105 -10.53 4.10 14.42
C TYR A 105 -11.67 3.14 14.12
N ASN A 106 -12.61 3.03 15.07
CA ASN A 106 -13.81 2.23 14.90
C ASN A 106 -14.84 3.07 14.11
N PRO A 107 -15.01 2.84 12.79
CA PRO A 107 -15.93 3.63 11.99
C PRO A 107 -17.38 3.51 12.48
N VAL A 108 -17.74 2.41 13.16
CA VAL A 108 -19.08 2.19 13.71
C VAL A 108 -19.36 3.18 14.84
N GLU A 109 -18.41 3.40 15.75
CA GLU A 109 -18.55 4.37 16.83
C GLU A 109 -18.72 5.79 16.29
N LYS A 110 -17.99 6.15 15.23
CA LYS A 110 -18.13 7.46 14.57
C LYS A 110 -19.48 7.65 13.88
N ILE A 111 -20.05 6.58 13.34
CA ILE A 111 -21.38 6.60 12.73
C ILE A 111 -22.45 6.78 13.83
N VAL A 112 -22.33 6.08 14.96
CA VAL A 112 -23.24 6.24 16.10
C VAL A 112 -23.20 7.68 16.64
N GLU A 113 -21.99 8.23 16.85
CA GLU A 113 -21.82 9.62 17.30
C GLU A 113 -22.48 10.64 16.33
N LEU A 114 -22.42 10.37 15.03
CA LEU A 114 -23.06 11.22 14.02
C LEU A 114 -24.59 11.13 14.06
N PHE A 115 -25.14 9.93 14.28
CA PHE A 115 -26.57 9.72 14.42
C PHE A 115 -27.15 10.35 15.68
N GLU A 116 -26.45 10.24 16.82
CA GLU A 116 -26.84 10.91 18.07
C GLU A 116 -26.90 12.44 17.88
N LYS A 117 -25.87 13.04 17.28
CA LYS A 117 -25.84 14.48 16.95
C LYS A 117 -26.94 14.90 15.98
N LEU A 118 -27.29 14.04 15.03
CA LEU A 118 -28.37 14.32 14.09
C LEU A 118 -29.73 14.31 14.80
N LEU A 119 -29.96 13.33 15.66
CA LEU A 119 -31.19 13.19 16.44
C LEU A 119 -31.40 14.39 17.37
N GLU A 120 -30.34 14.86 18.04
CA GLU A 120 -30.38 16.08 18.86
C GLU A 120 -30.80 17.31 18.04
N LYS A 121 -30.25 17.46 16.83
CA LYS A 121 -30.60 18.59 15.95
C LYS A 121 -32.04 18.52 15.45
N GLU A 122 -32.54 17.32 15.15
CA GLU A 122 -33.95 17.15 14.78
C GLU A 122 -34.88 17.52 15.94
N GLN A 123 -34.57 17.06 17.15
CA GLN A 123 -35.36 17.39 18.34
C GLN A 123 -35.37 18.90 18.63
N ALA A 124 -34.21 19.55 18.58
CA ALA A 124 -34.11 21.00 18.77
C ALA A 124 -34.88 21.79 17.69
N LYS A 125 -34.92 21.29 16.46
CA LYS A 125 -35.70 21.89 15.36
C LYS A 125 -37.20 21.75 15.62
N ILE A 126 -37.66 20.59 16.09
CA ILE A 126 -39.06 20.37 16.45
C ILE A 126 -39.48 21.33 17.55
N GLU A 127 -38.70 21.45 18.62
CA GLU A 127 -39.00 22.38 19.73
C GLU A 127 -39.07 23.84 19.29
N LEU A 128 -38.18 24.27 18.37
CA LEU A 128 -38.22 25.61 17.80
C LEU A 128 -39.50 25.82 16.99
N LEU A 129 -39.89 24.84 16.18
CA LEU A 129 -41.11 24.90 15.38
C LEU A 129 -42.37 24.94 16.27
N GLU A 130 -42.40 24.17 17.36
CA GLU A 130 -43.50 24.21 18.34
C GLU A 130 -43.63 25.59 18.98
N LYS A 131 -42.52 26.21 19.40
CA LYS A 131 -42.53 27.57 19.96
C LYS A 131 -43.04 28.60 18.95
N LEU A 132 -42.57 28.55 17.71
CA LEU A 132 -43.04 29.46 16.65
C LEU A 132 -44.53 29.27 16.34
N LEU A 133 -45.03 28.04 16.39
CA LEU A 133 -46.46 27.76 16.21
C LEU A 133 -47.30 28.27 17.39
N ASP A 134 -46.80 28.16 18.62
CA ASP A 134 -47.48 28.67 19.81
C ASP A 134 -47.49 30.21 19.85
N ASP A 135 -46.40 30.86 19.48
CA ASP A 135 -46.35 32.33 19.37
C ASP A 135 -47.30 32.85 18.28
N LYS A 136 -47.44 32.13 17.16
CA LYS A 136 -48.40 32.44 16.10
C LYS A 136 -49.87 32.20 16.49
N LYS A 137 -50.14 31.33 17.46
CA LYS A 137 -51.49 31.13 18.00
C LYS A 137 -51.87 32.17 19.06
N ARG A 138 -50.89 32.86 19.65
CA ARG A 138 -51.07 33.85 20.72
C ARG A 138 -51.15 35.30 20.22
N GLY A 139 -50.83 35.56 18.96
CA GLY A 139 -51.05 36.84 18.26
C GLY A 139 -52.27 36.78 17.34
#